data_AF-A0A0N0HIF9-F1
#
_entry.id   AF-A0A0N0HIF9-F1
#
_cell.length_a   1.000
_cell.length_b   1.000
_cell.length_c   1.000
_cell.angle_alpha   90.00
_cell.angle_beta   90.00
_cell.angle_gamma   90.00
#
_symmetry.space_group_name_H-M   'P 1'
#
loop_
_entity.id
_entity.type
_entity.pdbx_description
1 polymer ?
#
loop_
_entity_poly.entity_id
_entity_poly.type
_entity_poly.pdbx_seq_one_letter_code
_entity_poly.pdbx_strand_id
1 'polypeptide(L)'
;MGTILKDMRHVRWHELRHAQGSASQVPGMLSRIAWGDSESADDALSDLGQWIAAMAVFDATAATVPFLWELASMETVKDRVGVLALLGTILAHGHAHHPEWTRDAHLAVLAGLATAERLAGDGDPAVRAAAGELLGAFGGHACPACPPR
;
A
#
# COMPACT_ATOMS: atom_id res chain seq x y z
N MET A 1 -13.69 -1.36 -13.75
CA MET A 1 -13.04 -0.06 -14.05
C MET A 1 -12.86 0.68 -12.73
N GLY A 2 -11.65 0.66 -12.16
CA GLY A 2 -11.36 1.22 -10.83
C GLY A 2 -11.67 2.71 -10.76
N THR A 3 -12.41 3.11 -9.74
CA THR A 3 -12.83 4.51 -9.51
C THR A 3 -11.90 5.23 -8.54
N ILE A 4 -11.18 4.51 -7.68
CA ILE A 4 -10.41 5.16 -6.60
C ILE A 4 -9.26 5.99 -7.16
N LEU A 5 -8.57 5.58 -8.23
CA LEU A 5 -7.55 6.43 -8.89
C LEU A 5 -8.10 7.81 -9.31
N LYS A 6 -9.39 7.93 -9.65
CA LYS A 6 -10.01 9.25 -9.96
C LYS A 6 -10.25 10.09 -8.70
N ASP A 7 -10.36 9.43 -7.55
CA ASP A 7 -10.60 10.05 -6.24
C ASP A 7 -9.31 10.54 -5.56
N MET A 8 -8.12 10.26 -6.13
CA MET A 8 -6.84 10.86 -5.67
C MET A 8 -6.91 12.38 -5.55
N ARG A 9 -7.74 13.03 -6.37
CA ARG A 9 -7.93 14.49 -6.41
C ARG A 9 -8.65 15.04 -5.17
N HIS A 10 -9.34 14.18 -4.41
CA HIS A 10 -10.07 14.55 -3.21
C HIS A 10 -9.23 14.46 -1.93
N VAL A 11 -8.05 13.83 -1.99
CA VAL A 11 -7.12 13.76 -0.87
C VAL A 11 -6.27 15.04 -0.84
N ARG A 12 -6.18 15.69 0.33
CA ARG A 12 -5.36 16.90 0.53
C ARG A 12 -3.88 16.54 0.74
N TRP A 13 -3.23 16.01 -0.30
CA TRP A 13 -1.83 15.53 -0.28
C TRP A 13 -0.81 16.54 0.25
N HIS A 14 -1.08 17.84 0.08
CA HIS A 14 -0.23 18.92 0.57
C HIS A 14 -0.22 19.04 2.10
N GLU A 15 -1.28 18.57 2.78
CA GLU A 15 -1.37 18.51 4.24
C GLU A 15 -0.70 17.25 4.80
N LEU A 16 -0.46 16.24 3.95
CA LEU A 16 0.12 14.95 4.33
C LEU A 16 1.66 14.96 4.24
N ARG A 17 2.30 14.08 5.00
CA ARG A 17 3.76 13.94 5.07
C ARG A 17 4.24 12.52 4.75
N HIS A 18 5.48 12.43 4.28
CA HIS A 18 6.25 11.20 4.14
C HIS A 18 7.70 11.44 4.57
N ALA A 19 8.59 10.45 4.42
CA ALA A 19 9.96 10.49 4.93
C ALA A 19 10.85 11.65 4.41
N GLN A 20 10.41 12.36 3.35
CA GLN A 20 11.15 13.43 2.70
C GLN A 20 10.43 14.79 2.77
N GLY A 21 9.32 14.87 3.52
CA GLY A 21 8.54 16.10 3.67
C GLY A 21 7.09 15.96 3.20
N SER A 22 6.62 16.90 2.38
CA SER A 22 5.21 16.94 1.92
C SER A 22 4.91 15.87 0.87
N ALA A 23 3.75 15.22 1.01
CA ALA A 23 3.27 14.19 0.08
C ALA A 23 2.63 14.71 -1.21
N SER A 24 2.78 16.01 -1.52
CA SER A 24 2.28 16.63 -2.75
C SER A 24 2.72 15.91 -4.04
N GLN A 25 3.84 15.17 -4.00
CA GLN A 25 4.41 14.47 -5.15
C GLN A 25 3.84 13.05 -5.37
N VAL A 26 3.19 12.46 -4.36
CA VAL A 26 2.69 11.08 -4.36
C VAL A 26 1.69 10.80 -5.51
N PRO A 27 0.74 11.69 -5.86
CA PRO A 27 -0.19 11.44 -6.97
C PRO A 27 0.48 11.29 -8.34
N GLY A 28 1.57 12.03 -8.55
CA GLY A 28 2.37 11.94 -9.77
C GLY A 28 3.08 10.59 -9.87
N MET A 29 3.58 10.08 -8.74
CA MET A 29 4.20 8.76 -8.65
C MET A 29 3.20 7.64 -8.93
N LEU A 30 2.03 7.68 -8.27
CA LEU A 30 0.94 6.71 -8.50
C LEU A 30 0.48 6.69 -9.96
N SER A 31 0.46 7.86 -10.62
CA SER A 31 0.12 7.96 -12.04
C SER A 31 1.21 7.34 -12.94
N ARG A 32 2.50 7.48 -12.60
CA ARG A 32 3.59 6.81 -13.32
C ARG A 32 3.56 5.30 -13.12
N ILE A 33 3.27 4.82 -11.91
CA ILE A 33 3.11 3.38 -11.65
C ILE A 33 1.96 2.81 -12.48
N ALA A 34 0.84 3.54 -12.60
CA ALA A 34 -0.33 3.08 -13.32
C ALA A 34 -0.20 3.14 -14.86
N TRP A 35 0.52 4.13 -15.41
CA TRP A 35 0.51 4.44 -16.84
C TRP A 35 1.90 4.55 -17.50
N GLY A 36 2.97 4.42 -16.73
CA GLY A 36 4.35 4.46 -17.23
C GLY A 36 4.72 3.18 -17.99
N ASP A 37 5.85 3.24 -18.71
CA ASP A 37 6.50 2.04 -19.22
C ASP A 37 7.09 1.20 -18.08
N SER A 38 7.59 0.00 -18.40
CA SER A 38 7.98 -1.00 -17.39
C SER A 38 9.12 -0.53 -16.48
N GLU A 39 10.07 0.23 -17.02
CA GLU A 39 11.23 0.74 -16.27
C GLU A 39 10.78 1.90 -15.39
N SER A 40 10.04 2.85 -15.98
CA SER A 40 9.47 3.99 -15.25
C SER A 40 8.52 3.59 -14.12
N ALA A 41 7.77 2.49 -14.27
CA ALA A 41 6.85 2.01 -13.25
C ALA A 41 7.58 1.33 -12.08
N ASP A 42 8.65 0.58 -12.36
CA ASP A 42 9.46 -0.11 -11.35
C ASP A 42 10.29 0.88 -10.52
N ASP A 43 10.92 1.85 -11.19
CA ASP A 43 11.61 2.96 -10.52
C ASP A 43 10.63 3.78 -9.67
N ALA A 44 9.45 4.08 -10.20
CA ALA A 44 8.46 4.85 -9.48
C ALA A 44 7.90 4.12 -8.24
N LEU A 45 7.79 2.80 -8.32
CA LEU A 45 7.38 1.97 -7.19
C LEU A 45 8.48 1.89 -6.12
N SER A 46 9.74 1.72 -6.55
CA SER A 46 10.90 1.70 -5.67
C SER A 46 11.07 3.03 -4.90
N ASP A 47 11.01 4.15 -5.62
CA ASP A 47 11.06 5.50 -5.04
C ASP A 47 9.88 5.73 -4.09
N LEU A 48 8.66 5.36 -4.49
CA LEU A 48 7.48 5.50 -3.64
C LEU A 48 7.64 4.69 -2.35
N GLY A 49 8.10 3.44 -2.45
CA GLY A 49 8.42 2.58 -1.30
C GLY A 49 9.44 3.24 -0.38
N GLN A 50 10.44 3.91 -0.92
CA GLN A 50 11.42 4.62 -0.13
C GLN A 50 10.84 5.86 0.59
N TRP A 51 9.78 6.47 0.04
CA TRP A 51 9.16 7.65 0.65
C TRP A 51 8.18 7.26 1.76
N ILE A 52 7.37 6.23 1.54
CA ILE A 52 6.23 5.89 2.41
C ILE A 52 6.46 4.68 3.32
N ALA A 53 7.51 3.88 3.07
CA ALA A 53 7.76 2.63 3.78
C ALA A 53 9.21 2.47 4.28
N ALA A 54 10.15 3.38 3.95
CA ALA A 54 11.57 3.13 4.23
C ALA A 54 11.95 3.04 5.71
N MET A 55 11.27 3.70 6.66
CA MET A 55 11.58 3.54 8.10
C MET A 55 10.44 3.86 9.07
N ALA A 56 9.33 4.43 8.61
CA ALA A 56 8.15 4.64 9.46
C ALA A 56 6.90 4.85 8.60
N VAL A 57 5.74 4.45 9.14
CA VAL A 57 4.43 4.73 8.54
C VAL A 57 4.06 6.19 8.79
N PHE A 58 3.62 6.89 7.76
CA PHE A 58 3.14 8.27 7.85
C PHE A 58 1.64 8.35 7.56
N ASP A 59 1.03 9.53 7.78
CA ASP A 59 -0.37 9.78 7.42
C ASP A 59 -0.67 9.48 5.93
N ALA A 60 0.26 9.80 5.04
CA ALA A 60 0.18 9.49 3.61
C ALA A 60 0.16 7.97 3.34
N THR A 61 0.78 7.17 4.19
CA THR A 61 0.78 5.71 4.05
C THR A 61 -0.64 5.16 4.17
N ALA A 62 -1.39 5.57 5.20
CA ALA A 62 -2.79 5.16 5.38
C ALA A 62 -3.67 5.58 4.20
N ALA A 63 -3.48 6.81 3.70
CA ALA A 63 -4.20 7.31 2.53
C ALA A 63 -3.86 6.54 1.24
N THR A 64 -2.65 5.98 1.11
CA THR A 64 -2.20 5.29 -0.11
C THR A 64 -2.70 3.85 -0.20
N VAL A 65 -2.97 3.20 0.94
CA VAL A 65 -3.34 1.78 1.01
C VAL A 65 -4.55 1.37 0.15
N PRO A 66 -5.67 2.13 0.12
CA PRO A 66 -6.81 1.78 -0.76
C PRO A 66 -6.42 1.71 -2.25
N PHE A 67 -5.50 2.57 -2.69
CA PHE A 67 -5.01 2.59 -4.06
C PHE A 67 -4.12 1.38 -4.36
N LEU A 68 -3.29 0.96 -3.41
CA LEU A 68 -2.48 -0.26 -3.53
C LEU A 68 -3.37 -1.50 -3.68
N TRP A 69 -4.49 -1.58 -2.96
CA TRP A 69 -5.44 -2.68 -3.12
C TRP A 69 -6.13 -2.71 -4.49
N GLU A 70 -6.43 -1.54 -5.07
CA GLU A 70 -6.91 -1.49 -6.46
C GLU A 70 -5.84 -1.96 -7.45
N LEU A 71 -4.60 -1.49 -7.31
CA LEU A 71 -3.49 -1.88 -8.18
C LEU A 71 -3.23 -3.39 -8.12
N ALA A 72 -3.24 -3.99 -6.93
CA ALA A 72 -3.11 -5.43 -6.76
C ALA A 72 -4.25 -6.23 -7.44
N SER A 73 -5.43 -5.61 -7.61
CA SER A 73 -6.60 -6.24 -8.22
C SER A 73 -6.70 -6.03 -9.74
N MET A 74 -5.84 -5.21 -10.35
CA MET A 74 -5.86 -4.94 -11.78
C MET A 74 -4.90 -5.88 -12.51
N GLU A 75 -5.43 -6.82 -13.31
CA GLU A 75 -4.62 -7.77 -14.12
C GLU A 75 -3.66 -7.09 -15.10
N THR A 76 -3.92 -5.82 -15.46
CA THR A 76 -3.04 -5.02 -16.33
C THR A 76 -1.78 -4.50 -15.62
N VAL A 77 -1.76 -4.48 -14.28
CA VAL A 77 -0.59 -4.08 -13.50
C VAL A 77 0.43 -5.22 -13.56
N LYS A 78 1.66 -4.91 -13.95
CA LYS A 78 2.71 -5.93 -14.12
C LYS A 78 3.25 -6.43 -12.80
N ASP A 79 3.46 -5.54 -11.82
CA ASP A 79 4.05 -5.89 -10.53
C ASP A 79 3.02 -5.94 -9.39
N ARG A 80 2.00 -6.78 -9.55
CA ARG A 80 1.00 -7.03 -8.49
C ARG A 80 1.64 -7.66 -7.25
N VAL A 81 2.72 -8.41 -7.43
CA VAL A 81 3.46 -9.08 -6.36
C VAL A 81 4.17 -8.05 -5.49
N GLY A 82 4.90 -7.09 -6.08
CA GLY A 82 5.53 -6.01 -5.33
C GLY A 82 4.53 -5.14 -4.56
N VAL A 83 3.35 -4.89 -5.14
CA VAL A 83 2.27 -4.18 -4.44
C VAL A 83 1.79 -4.94 -3.20
N LEU A 84 1.60 -6.25 -3.28
CA LEU A 84 1.23 -7.08 -2.12
C LEU A 84 2.35 -7.13 -1.07
N ALA A 85 3.61 -7.22 -1.49
CA ALA A 85 4.76 -7.16 -0.59
C ALA A 85 4.86 -5.81 0.13
N LEU A 86 4.54 -4.70 -0.55
CA LEU A 86 4.49 -3.37 0.05
C LEU A 86 3.41 -3.27 1.13
N LEU A 87 2.22 -3.83 0.90
CA LEU A 87 1.15 -3.91 1.89
C LEU A 87 1.59 -4.71 3.14
N GLY A 88 2.31 -5.83 2.94
CA GLY A 88 2.90 -6.59 4.04
C GLY A 88 3.96 -5.79 4.81
N THR A 89 4.79 -5.04 4.11
CA THR A 89 5.81 -4.15 4.70
C THR A 89 5.16 -3.07 5.58
N ILE A 90 4.07 -2.47 5.11
CA ILE A 90 3.31 -1.47 5.89
C ILE A 90 2.78 -2.07 7.19
N LEU A 91 2.28 -3.32 7.17
CA LEU A 91 1.82 -4.03 8.37
C LEU A 91 2.93 -4.39 9.35
N ALA A 92 4.15 -4.62 8.86
CA ALA A 92 5.30 -4.97 9.68
C ALA A 92 5.96 -3.74 10.35
N HIS A 93 5.75 -2.54 9.79
CA HIS A 93 6.38 -1.31 10.26
C HIS A 93 5.40 -0.42 11.03
N GLY A 94 5.94 0.36 11.96
CA GLY A 94 5.21 1.38 12.69
C GLY A 94 6.05 2.63 12.89
N HIS A 95 5.44 3.68 13.42
CA HIS A 95 6.09 4.95 13.73
C HIS A 95 6.17 5.15 15.24
N ALA A 96 7.39 5.15 15.80
CA ALA A 96 7.62 5.18 17.24
C ALA A 96 6.96 6.37 17.97
N HIS A 97 6.93 7.54 17.32
CA HIS A 97 6.38 8.76 17.90
C HIS A 97 4.92 9.06 17.51
N HIS A 98 4.35 8.29 16.56
CA HIS A 98 3.02 8.52 16.01
C HIS A 98 2.25 7.20 15.90
N PRO A 99 1.79 6.65 17.05
CA PRO A 99 1.03 5.40 17.08
C PRO A 99 -0.29 5.49 16.29
N GLU A 100 -0.86 6.68 16.13
CA GLU A 100 -2.05 6.93 15.31
C GLU A 100 -1.80 6.66 13.83
N TRP A 101 -0.67 7.09 13.25
CA TRP A 101 -0.34 6.82 11.85
C TRP A 101 -0.13 5.33 11.60
N THR A 102 0.53 4.66 12.54
CA THR A 102 0.71 3.21 12.52
C THR A 102 -0.64 2.51 12.51
N ARG A 103 -1.52 2.88 13.44
CA ARG A 103 -2.85 2.30 13.57
C ARG A 103 -3.66 2.51 12.28
N ASP A 104 -3.71 3.73 11.76
CA ASP A 104 -4.54 4.05 10.61
C ASP A 104 -4.08 3.30 9.36
N ALA A 105 -2.76 3.19 9.14
CA ALA A 105 -2.26 2.41 8.02
C ALA A 105 -2.50 0.91 8.18
N HIS A 106 -2.28 0.36 9.39
CA HIS A 106 -2.55 -1.04 9.66
C HIS A 106 -4.03 -1.36 9.46
N LEU A 107 -4.94 -0.53 9.99
CA LEU A 107 -6.37 -0.67 9.77
C LEU A 107 -6.74 -0.58 8.29
N ALA A 108 -6.15 0.36 7.54
CA ALA A 108 -6.38 0.46 6.10
C ALA A 108 -5.93 -0.80 5.35
N VAL A 109 -4.80 -1.41 5.74
CA VAL A 109 -4.33 -2.66 5.10
C VAL A 109 -5.25 -3.81 5.48
N LEU A 110 -5.61 -3.94 6.75
CA LEU A 110 -6.50 -4.99 7.25
C LEU A 110 -7.92 -4.90 6.66
N ALA A 111 -8.39 -3.69 6.31
CA ALA A 111 -9.67 -3.51 5.62
C ALA A 111 -9.70 -4.18 4.23
N GLY A 112 -8.55 -4.47 3.64
CA GLY A 112 -8.43 -5.20 2.37
C GLY A 112 -8.46 -6.72 2.48
N LEU A 113 -8.82 -7.30 3.63
CA LEU A 113 -8.86 -8.76 3.85
C LEU A 113 -9.57 -9.53 2.72
N ALA A 114 -10.78 -9.11 2.36
CA ALA A 114 -11.56 -9.77 1.30
C ALA A 114 -10.86 -9.70 -0.08
N THR A 115 -10.09 -8.64 -0.35
CA THR A 115 -9.29 -8.53 -1.57
C THR A 115 -8.11 -9.50 -1.55
N ALA A 116 -7.43 -9.63 -0.41
CA ALA A 116 -6.34 -10.60 -0.24
C ALA A 116 -6.85 -12.04 -0.41
N GLU A 117 -7.99 -12.39 0.19
CA GLU A 117 -8.64 -13.70 0.03
C GLU A 117 -8.96 -14.02 -1.42
N ARG A 118 -9.49 -13.04 -2.17
CA ARG A 118 -9.75 -13.19 -3.60
C ARG A 118 -8.46 -13.39 -4.40
N LEU A 119 -7.40 -12.62 -4.11
CA LEU A 119 -6.11 -12.72 -4.79
C LEU A 119 -5.36 -14.02 -4.46
N ALA A 120 -5.63 -14.64 -3.30
CA ALA A 120 -5.13 -15.98 -3.00
C ALA A 120 -5.68 -17.06 -3.96
N GLY A 121 -6.76 -16.76 -4.68
CA GLY A 121 -7.30 -17.57 -5.78
C GLY A 121 -6.96 -17.07 -7.19
N ASP A 122 -6.07 -16.08 -7.35
CA ASP A 122 -5.70 -15.50 -8.67
C ASP A 122 -5.19 -16.56 -9.65
N GLY A 123 -5.31 -16.35 -10.97
CA GLY A 123 -4.78 -17.27 -11.98
C GLY A 123 -3.25 -17.36 -11.96
N ASP A 124 -2.58 -16.28 -11.56
CA ASP A 124 -1.13 -16.18 -11.47
C ASP A 124 -0.59 -16.81 -10.17
N PRO A 125 0.28 -17.84 -10.25
CA PRO A 125 0.85 -18.48 -9.06
C PRO A 125 1.65 -17.55 -8.16
N ALA A 126 2.32 -16.54 -8.71
CA ALA A 126 3.13 -15.61 -7.93
C ALA A 126 2.23 -14.69 -7.09
N VAL A 127 1.13 -14.21 -7.68
CA VAL A 127 0.15 -13.38 -6.98
C VAL A 127 -0.58 -14.18 -5.90
N ARG A 128 -0.96 -15.43 -6.18
CA ARG A 128 -1.54 -16.30 -5.15
C ARG A 128 -0.61 -16.50 -3.96
N ALA A 129 0.67 -16.74 -4.21
CA ALA A 129 1.66 -16.94 -3.15
C ALA A 129 1.80 -15.67 -2.30
N ALA A 130 2.01 -14.51 -2.92
CA ALA A 130 2.14 -13.23 -2.23
C ALA A 130 0.88 -12.87 -1.42
N ALA A 131 -0.32 -13.13 -1.95
CA ALA A 131 -1.57 -12.92 -1.24
C ALA A 131 -1.70 -13.88 -0.04
N GLY A 132 -1.28 -15.13 -0.18
CA GLY A 132 -1.24 -16.11 0.91
C GLY A 132 -0.29 -15.71 2.05
N GLU A 133 0.90 -15.21 1.71
CA GLU A 133 1.84 -14.66 2.69
C GLU A 133 1.25 -13.48 3.46
N LEU A 134 0.59 -12.56 2.74
CA LEU A 134 -0.09 -11.41 3.33
C LEU A 134 -1.24 -11.82 4.27
N LEU A 135 -2.03 -12.83 3.91
CA LEU A 135 -3.06 -13.40 4.78
C LEU A 135 -2.45 -14.03 6.05
N GLY A 136 -1.31 -14.70 5.93
CA GLY A 136 -0.54 -15.19 7.08
C GLY A 136 -0.12 -14.05 8.01
N ALA A 137 0.36 -12.95 7.43
CA ALA A 137 0.71 -11.74 8.20
C ALA A 137 -0.50 -11.12 8.91
N PHE A 138 -1.70 -11.17 8.32
CA PHE A 138 -2.93 -10.70 9.00
C PHE A 138 -3.28 -11.55 10.23
N GLY A 139 -3.13 -12.87 10.13
CA GLY A 139 -3.43 -13.80 11.22
C GLY A 139 -2.43 -13.70 12.38
N GLY A 140 -1.17 -13.41 12.07
CA GLY A 140 -0.11 -13.21 13.07
C GLY A 140 0.06 -11.76 13.54
N HIS A 141 -0.77 -10.82 13.08
CA HIS A 141 -0.58 -9.40 13.34
C HIS A 141 -0.82 -9.06 14.81
N ALA A 142 0.27 -8.76 15.52
CA ALA A 142 0.26 -8.21 16.86
C ALA A 142 0.99 -6.86 16.85
N CYS A 143 0.25 -5.78 17.12
CA CYS A 143 0.80 -4.42 17.15
C CYS A 143 0.28 -3.69 18.40
N PRO A 144 1.15 -3.06 19.22
CA PRO A 144 0.73 -2.34 20.42
C PRO A 144 -0.10 -1.08 20.12
N ALA A 145 -0.04 -0.55 18.89
CA ALA A 145 -0.85 0.59 18.46
C ALA A 145 -2.26 0.18 17.98
N CYS A 146 -2.44 -1.07 17.60
CA CYS A 146 -3.70 -1.62 17.11
C CYS A 146 -4.58 -2.13 18.26
N PRO A 147 -5.91 -2.01 18.16
CA PRO A 147 -6.80 -2.62 19.14
C PRO A 147 -6.63 -4.15 19.15
N PRO A 148 -6.76 -4.82 20.31
CA PRO A 148 -6.78 -6.28 20.37
C PRO A 148 -7.93 -6.79 19.51
N ARG A 149 -7.62 -7.74 18.62
CA ARG A 149 -8.58 -8.40 17.73
C ARG A 149 -9.56 -9.29 18.50
#